data_AF-A0A341AEV1-F1
#
_entry.id   AF-A0A341AEV1-F1
#
_cell.length_a   1.000
_cell.length_b   1.000
_cell.length_c   1.000
_cell.angle_alpha   90.00
_cell.angle_beta   90.00
_cell.angle_gamma   90.00
#
_symmetry.space_group_name_H-M   'P 1'
#
loop_
_entity.id
_entity.type
_entity.pdbx_description
1 polymer ?
#
loop_
_entity_poly.entity_id
_entity_poly.type
_entity_poly.pdbx_seq_one_letter_code
_entity_poly.pdbx_strand_id
1 'polypeptide(L)'
;MGSSLCPATMAHYKVDQDDWLTVYLKYLLAVFNFFFWMGGAAVMAVGVWTLVEKSGYLGVLASSTFAASAYILIFAGTLVMVTGFLGFGAVIREDRSCLSAYFCLLLAIFLVELVAGVLAHVYYQRLSEELRQHLTRTLAQNYRQPGAAEITASVDRLQQDFRCCGSNSSADWQHSTYILSPEAEGRRVPDSCCKTVVARCGRRAHPSNIYKVEGGCITKLEQFLADHLLLMGAVGIGVACLQICGMILTCCLHRRVQLHLY
;
A
#
# COMPACT_ATOMS: atom_id res chain seq x y z
N MET A 1 33.67 47.92 -22.46
CA MET A 1 34.40 47.90 -21.18
C MET A 1 34.07 46.59 -20.48
N GLY A 2 34.84 45.54 -20.74
CA GLY A 2 34.75 44.27 -20.03
C GLY A 2 35.81 44.26 -18.95
N SER A 3 35.40 44.36 -17.69
CA SER A 3 36.29 44.19 -16.54
C SER A 3 36.64 42.71 -16.41
N SER A 4 37.84 42.33 -16.87
CA SER A 4 38.46 41.04 -16.57
C SER A 4 38.68 40.94 -15.06
N LEU A 5 37.86 40.13 -14.37
CA LEU A 5 38.07 39.83 -12.95
C LEU A 5 39.46 39.20 -12.74
N CYS A 6 40.12 39.59 -11.65
CA CYS A 6 41.44 39.04 -11.30
C CYS A 6 41.32 37.54 -10.99
N PRO A 7 42.29 36.69 -11.36
CA PRO A 7 42.24 35.23 -11.13
C PRO A 7 41.99 34.84 -9.67
N ALA A 8 42.53 35.62 -8.72
CA ALA A 8 42.33 35.42 -7.28
C ALA A 8 40.88 35.66 -6.84
N THR A 9 40.19 36.63 -7.43
CA THR A 9 38.79 36.96 -7.13
C THR A 9 37.85 35.89 -7.68
N MET A 10 38.17 35.32 -8.85
CA MET A 10 37.42 34.17 -9.39
C MET A 10 37.64 32.89 -8.59
N ALA A 11 38.85 32.67 -8.06
CA ALA A 11 39.13 31.53 -7.20
C ALA A 11 38.38 31.62 -5.86
N HIS A 12 38.39 32.79 -5.22
CA HIS A 12 37.66 33.03 -3.96
C HIS A 12 36.15 32.86 -4.13
N TYR A 13 35.57 33.45 -5.18
CA TYR A 13 34.15 33.31 -5.50
C TYR A 13 33.74 31.85 -5.73
N LYS A 14 34.62 31.04 -6.34
CA LYS A 14 34.37 29.62 -6.60
C LYS A 14 34.40 28.76 -5.33
N VAL A 15 35.29 29.08 -4.39
CA VAL A 15 35.37 28.42 -3.07
C VAL A 15 34.12 28.73 -2.23
N ASP A 16 33.75 30.01 -2.10
CA ASP A 16 32.51 30.40 -1.41
C ASP A 16 31.27 29.77 -2.08
N GLN A 17 31.30 29.64 -3.41
CA GLN A 17 30.21 29.05 -4.18
C GLN A 17 30.01 27.55 -3.93
N ASP A 18 31.10 26.81 -3.78
CA ASP A 18 31.06 25.38 -3.53
C ASP A 18 30.66 25.05 -2.08
N ASP A 19 30.98 25.94 -1.13
CA ASP A 19 30.58 25.83 0.28
C ASP A 19 29.06 26.01 0.47
N TRP A 20 28.45 27.07 -0.08
CA TRP A 20 27.00 27.26 0.06
C TRP A 20 26.20 26.16 -0.62
N LEU A 21 26.67 25.65 -1.77
CA LEU A 21 25.98 24.60 -2.50
C LEU A 21 26.00 23.28 -1.73
N THR A 22 27.11 22.95 -1.07
CA THR A 22 27.22 21.77 -0.23
C THR A 22 26.27 21.85 0.96
N VAL A 23 26.19 23.00 1.63
CA VAL A 23 25.23 23.25 2.71
C VAL A 23 23.78 23.14 2.20
N TYR A 24 23.49 23.70 1.03
CA TYR A 24 22.17 23.61 0.40
C TYR A 24 21.76 22.16 0.09
N LEU A 25 22.66 21.36 -0.51
CA LEU A 25 22.41 19.95 -0.81
C LEU A 25 22.19 19.12 0.45
N LYS A 26 22.98 19.36 1.50
CA LYS A 26 22.80 18.71 2.82
C LYS A 26 21.43 19.03 3.40
N TYR A 27 21.05 20.31 3.41
CA TYR A 27 19.74 20.74 3.91
C TYR A 27 18.59 20.12 3.12
N LEU A 28 18.66 20.15 1.79
CA LEU A 28 17.62 19.60 0.93
C LEU A 28 17.48 18.08 1.11
N LEU A 29 18.60 17.35 1.18
CA LEU A 29 18.59 15.91 1.45
C LEU A 29 18.08 15.59 2.86
N ALA A 30 18.41 16.39 3.87
CA ALA A 30 17.90 16.23 5.23
C ALA A 30 16.39 16.47 5.31
N VAL A 31 15.88 17.54 4.69
CA VAL A 31 14.44 17.85 4.62
C VAL A 31 13.68 16.76 3.86
N PHE A 32 14.23 16.29 2.74
CA PHE A 32 13.66 15.18 1.99
C PHE A 32 13.51 13.93 2.88
N ASN A 33 14.59 13.52 3.56
CA ASN A 33 14.57 12.38 4.47
C ASN A 33 13.63 12.55 5.67
N PHE A 34 13.46 13.79 6.16
CA PHE A 34 12.49 14.09 7.22
C PHE A 34 11.06 13.76 6.81
N PHE A 35 10.65 14.19 5.61
CA PHE A 35 9.30 13.91 5.12
C PHE A 35 9.09 12.43 4.86
N PHE A 36 10.10 11.72 4.34
CA PHE A 36 10.04 10.26 4.20
C PHE A 36 9.91 9.57 5.54
N TRP A 37 10.70 9.96 6.54
CA TRP A 37 10.61 9.41 7.89
C TRP A 37 9.23 9.62 8.51
N MET A 38 8.69 10.84 8.43
CA MET A 38 7.34 11.18 8.90
C MET A 38 6.26 10.38 8.15
N GLY A 39 6.38 10.25 6.83
CA GLY A 39 5.46 9.47 6.00
C GLY A 39 5.49 7.99 6.35
N GLY A 40 6.68 7.41 6.54
CA GLY A 40 6.85 6.03 6.99
C GLY A 40 6.23 5.79 8.37
N ALA A 41 6.44 6.70 9.31
CA ALA A 41 5.84 6.64 10.64
C ALA A 41 4.30 6.70 10.58
N ALA A 42 3.73 7.56 9.72
CA ALA A 42 2.29 7.65 9.52
C ALA A 42 1.71 6.36 8.91
N VAL A 43 2.34 5.80 7.87
CA VAL A 43 1.92 4.53 7.25
C VAL A 43 2.00 3.37 8.23
N MET A 44 3.10 3.29 9.00
CA MET A 44 3.27 2.29 10.04
C MET A 44 2.19 2.43 11.13
N ALA A 45 1.88 3.66 11.55
CA ALA A 45 0.83 3.92 12.53
C ALA A 45 -0.54 3.47 12.04
N VAL A 46 -0.89 3.72 10.77
CA VAL A 46 -2.13 3.21 10.16
C VAL A 46 -2.15 1.68 10.14
N GLY A 47 -1.02 1.04 9.81
CA GLY A 47 -0.91 -0.42 9.84
C GLY A 47 -1.11 -1.01 11.24
N VAL A 48 -0.46 -0.42 12.25
CA VAL A 48 -0.62 -0.82 13.65
C VAL A 48 -2.05 -0.55 14.14
N TRP A 49 -2.61 0.62 13.85
CA TRP A 49 -3.99 0.95 14.18
C TRP A 49 -4.97 -0.08 13.60
N THR A 50 -4.77 -0.47 12.34
CA THR A 50 -5.56 -1.49 11.67
C THR A 50 -5.49 -2.84 12.40
N LEU A 51 -4.32 -3.23 12.91
CA LEU A 51 -4.19 -4.44 13.72
C LEU A 51 -4.82 -4.29 15.11
N VAL A 52 -4.63 -3.15 15.78
CA VAL A 52 -5.07 -2.92 17.17
C VAL A 52 -6.58 -2.78 17.27
N GLU A 53 -7.22 -2.03 16.36
CA GLU A 53 -8.67 -1.93 16.32
C GLU A 53 -9.31 -3.30 16.04
N LYS A 54 -8.60 -4.17 15.32
CA LYS A 54 -8.97 -5.57 15.09
C LYS A 54 -8.48 -6.53 16.18
N SER A 55 -7.66 -6.06 17.12
CA SER A 55 -7.02 -6.89 18.14
C SER A 55 -7.92 -7.22 19.33
N GLY A 56 -9.01 -6.46 19.54
CA GLY A 56 -10.06 -6.79 20.51
C GLY A 56 -10.74 -8.13 20.25
N TYR A 57 -10.47 -8.75 19.11
CA TYR A 57 -10.96 -10.05 18.68
C TYR A 57 -9.84 -11.10 18.46
N LEU A 58 -8.62 -10.87 18.99
CA LEU A 58 -7.40 -11.67 18.77
C LEU A 58 -7.53 -13.19 19.01
N GLY A 59 -8.54 -13.67 19.74
CA GLY A 59 -8.77 -15.10 19.90
C GLY A 59 -9.41 -15.80 18.70
N VAL A 60 -9.90 -15.03 17.71
CA VAL A 60 -10.91 -15.51 16.76
C VAL A 60 -10.67 -14.98 15.33
N LEU A 61 -9.85 -13.96 15.10
CA LEU A 61 -10.03 -13.08 13.93
C LEU A 61 -9.07 -13.16 12.74
N ALA A 62 -8.18 -14.15 12.62
CA ALA A 62 -7.20 -14.12 11.54
C ALA A 62 -7.78 -14.64 10.21
N SER A 63 -8.62 -13.84 9.54
CA SER A 63 -8.66 -13.93 8.07
C SER A 63 -7.29 -13.47 7.56
N SER A 64 -6.56 -14.38 6.92
CA SER A 64 -5.17 -14.17 6.49
C SER A 64 -4.97 -12.94 5.61
N THR A 65 -6.01 -12.49 4.89
CA THR A 65 -5.94 -11.41 3.90
C THR A 65 -5.91 -10.01 4.50
N PHE A 66 -6.77 -9.69 5.48
CA PHE A 66 -6.75 -8.39 6.18
C PHE A 66 -5.54 -8.25 7.09
N ALA A 67 -5.16 -9.34 7.75
CA ALA A 67 -3.93 -9.36 8.51
C ALA A 67 -2.72 -9.15 7.58
N ALA A 68 -2.69 -9.82 6.41
CA ALA A 68 -1.63 -9.64 5.43
C ALA A 68 -1.52 -8.18 4.95
N SER A 69 -2.63 -7.50 4.62
CA SER A 69 -2.56 -6.10 4.18
C SER A 69 -2.05 -5.17 5.28
N ALA A 70 -2.47 -5.36 6.54
CA ALA A 70 -1.97 -4.58 7.66
C ALA A 70 -0.48 -4.85 7.94
N TYR A 71 -0.03 -6.11 7.89
CA TYR A 71 1.39 -6.46 8.02
C TYR A 71 2.23 -5.88 6.88
N ILE A 72 1.72 -5.86 5.65
CA ILE A 72 2.38 -5.21 4.51
C ILE A 72 2.53 -3.71 4.76
N LEU A 73 1.50 -3.02 5.26
CA LEU A 73 1.57 -1.60 5.62
C LEU A 73 2.60 -1.32 6.72
N ILE A 74 2.64 -2.15 7.78
CA ILE A 74 3.63 -2.03 8.85
C ILE A 74 5.04 -2.24 8.31
N PHE A 75 5.25 -3.29 7.52
CA PHE A 75 6.55 -3.60 6.93
C PHE A 75 7.03 -2.47 6.01
N ALA A 76 6.17 -2.01 5.09
CA ALA A 76 6.48 -0.91 4.17
C ALA A 76 6.75 0.40 4.93
N GLY A 77 5.91 0.75 5.91
CA GLY A 77 6.10 1.94 6.74
C GLY A 77 7.39 1.89 7.55
N THR A 78 7.73 0.73 8.12
CA THR A 78 9.00 0.52 8.84
C THR A 78 10.19 0.67 7.91
N LEU A 79 10.14 0.08 6.71
CA LEU A 79 11.20 0.18 5.72
C LEU A 79 11.46 1.65 5.34
N VAL A 80 10.40 2.40 5.05
CA VAL A 80 10.47 3.84 4.72
C VAL A 80 10.98 4.69 5.90
N MET A 81 10.56 4.36 7.12
CA MET A 81 11.04 5.05 8.32
C MET A 81 12.53 4.79 8.55
N VAL A 82 12.98 3.55 8.42
CA VAL A 82 14.41 3.18 8.59
C VAL A 82 15.26 3.84 7.50
N THR A 83 14.82 3.84 6.24
CA THR A 83 15.57 4.48 5.15
C THR A 83 15.70 5.98 5.37
N GLY A 84 14.64 6.66 5.80
CA GLY A 84 14.70 8.07 6.18
C GLY A 84 15.68 8.36 7.32
N PHE A 85 15.70 7.52 8.36
CA PHE A 85 16.65 7.63 9.46
C PHE A 85 18.11 7.43 9.02
N LEU A 86 18.36 6.42 8.17
CA LEU A 86 19.68 6.18 7.59
C LEU A 86 20.13 7.35 6.70
N GLY A 87 19.20 7.98 5.98
CA GLY A 87 19.46 9.19 5.21
C GLY A 87 19.96 10.36 6.06
N PHE A 88 19.37 10.58 7.24
CA PHE A 88 19.91 11.56 8.20
C PHE A 88 21.33 11.20 8.66
N GLY A 89 21.55 9.93 9.02
CA GLY A 89 22.87 9.45 9.42
C GLY A 89 23.93 9.65 8.34
N ALA A 90 23.56 9.45 7.07
CA ALA A 90 24.43 9.68 5.92
C ALA A 90 24.77 11.17 5.72
N VAL A 91 23.81 12.08 5.95
CA VAL A 91 24.06 13.53 5.89
C VAL A 91 24.96 14.01 7.03
N ILE A 92 24.73 13.55 8.27
CA ILE A 92 25.47 14.01 9.46
C ILE A 92 26.91 13.48 9.49
N ARG A 93 27.13 12.22 9.08
CA ARG A 93 28.47 11.62 9.14
C ARG A 93 29.44 12.21 8.13
N GLU A 94 28.94 12.85 7.06
CA GLU A 94 29.73 13.43 5.98
C GLU A 94 30.79 12.48 5.39
N ASP A 95 30.56 11.17 5.55
CA ASP A 95 31.47 10.12 5.12
C ASP A 95 30.98 9.51 3.80
N ARG A 96 31.93 9.29 2.89
CA ARG A 96 31.67 8.73 1.56
C ARG A 96 31.07 7.34 1.64
N SER A 97 31.55 6.50 2.55
CA SER A 97 31.03 5.16 2.71
C SER A 97 29.57 5.17 3.17
N CYS A 98 29.20 6.10 4.04
CA CYS A 98 27.81 6.26 4.50
C CYS A 98 26.88 6.74 3.36
N LEU A 99 27.31 7.73 2.57
CA LEU A 99 26.54 8.22 1.41
C LEU A 99 26.43 7.16 0.31
N SER A 100 27.50 6.41 0.05
CA SER A 100 27.49 5.31 -0.91
C SER A 100 26.58 4.17 -0.46
N ALA A 101 26.63 3.77 0.82
CA ALA A 101 25.71 2.78 1.37
C ALA A 101 24.24 3.22 1.26
N TYR A 102 23.95 4.50 1.54
CA TYR A 102 22.61 5.06 1.39
C TYR A 102 22.14 5.06 -0.07
N PHE A 103 23.00 5.41 -1.02
CA PHE A 103 22.70 5.31 -2.45
C PHE A 103 22.40 3.86 -2.87
N CYS A 104 23.24 2.90 -2.46
CA CYS A 104 23.02 1.49 -2.75
C CYS A 104 21.70 0.96 -2.16
N LEU A 105 21.32 1.42 -0.96
CA LEU A 105 20.04 1.11 -0.35
C LEU A 105 18.86 1.63 -1.17
N LEU A 106 18.90 2.91 -1.59
CA LEU A 106 17.86 3.50 -2.45
C LEU A 106 17.76 2.77 -3.79
N LEU A 107 18.89 2.43 -4.40
CA LEU A 107 18.93 1.67 -5.65
C LEU A 107 18.32 0.28 -5.48
N ALA A 108 18.65 -0.42 -4.40
CA ALA A 108 18.09 -1.75 -4.13
C ALA A 108 16.56 -1.69 -3.95
N ILE A 109 16.05 -0.69 -3.23
CA ILE A 109 14.61 -0.47 -3.06
C ILE A 109 13.95 -0.17 -4.41
N PHE A 110 14.53 0.71 -5.22
CA PHE A 110 14.03 1.03 -6.55
C PHE A 110 13.93 -0.22 -7.45
N LEU A 111 14.94 -1.09 -7.41
CA LEU A 111 14.92 -2.35 -8.17
C LEU A 111 13.83 -3.30 -7.67
N VAL A 112 13.63 -3.40 -6.35
CA VAL A 112 12.55 -4.20 -5.77
C VAL A 112 11.18 -3.65 -6.17
N GLU A 113 11.00 -2.33 -6.16
CA GLU A 113 9.75 -1.68 -6.59
C GLU A 113 9.48 -1.89 -8.08
N LEU A 114 10.52 -1.79 -8.92
CA LEU A 114 10.40 -2.07 -10.35
C LEU A 114 9.96 -3.52 -10.60
N VAL A 115 10.60 -4.48 -9.93
CA VAL A 115 10.24 -5.89 -10.01
C VAL A 115 8.82 -6.11 -9.49
N ALA A 116 8.45 -5.53 -8.35
CA ALA A 116 7.11 -5.64 -7.78
C ALA A 116 6.04 -5.07 -8.74
N GLY A 117 6.30 -3.93 -9.37
CA GLY A 117 5.41 -3.32 -10.36
C GLY A 117 5.23 -4.20 -11.60
N VAL A 118 6.32 -4.78 -12.13
CA VAL A 118 6.27 -5.72 -13.26
C VAL A 118 5.49 -6.99 -12.87
N LEU A 119 5.77 -7.57 -11.70
CA LEU A 119 5.07 -8.75 -11.20
C LEU A 119 3.58 -8.46 -10.99
N ALA A 120 3.22 -7.32 -10.41
CA ALA A 120 1.83 -6.92 -10.23
C ALA A 120 1.08 -6.84 -11.57
N HIS A 121 1.72 -6.29 -12.60
CA HIS A 121 1.14 -6.22 -13.95
C HIS A 121 1.00 -7.61 -14.60
N VAL A 122 2.05 -8.43 -14.57
CA VAL A 122 2.07 -9.77 -15.20
C VAL A 122 1.10 -10.73 -14.52
N TYR A 123 1.01 -10.70 -13.19
CA TYR A 123 0.20 -11.62 -12.40
C TYR A 123 -1.21 -11.11 -12.11
N TYR A 124 -1.62 -9.93 -12.61
CA TYR A 124 -2.94 -9.35 -12.36
C TYR A 124 -4.10 -10.34 -12.63
N GLN A 125 -4.06 -11.04 -13.77
CA GLN A 125 -5.10 -12.02 -14.15
C GLN A 125 -5.10 -13.26 -13.24
N ARG A 126 -3.93 -13.68 -12.73
CA ARG A 126 -3.83 -14.81 -11.80
C ARG A 126 -4.35 -14.43 -10.42
N LEU A 127 -4.01 -13.22 -9.97
CA LEU A 127 -4.52 -12.66 -8.72
C LEU A 127 -6.05 -12.59 -8.70
N SER A 128 -6.67 -12.25 -9.83
CA SER A 128 -8.12 -12.12 -9.89
C SER A 128 -8.82 -13.48 -9.74
N GLU A 129 -8.32 -14.54 -10.39
CA GLU A 129 -8.86 -15.90 -10.22
C GLU A 129 -8.60 -16.47 -8.82
N GLU A 130 -7.41 -16.25 -8.24
CA GLU A 130 -7.12 -16.65 -6.85
C GLU A 130 -8.07 -15.96 -5.87
N LEU A 131 -8.30 -14.67 -6.06
CA LEU A 131 -9.20 -13.88 -5.23
C LEU A 131 -10.67 -14.35 -5.40
N ARG A 132 -11.07 -14.74 -6.62
CA ARG A 132 -12.37 -15.38 -6.91
C ARG A 132 -12.56 -16.68 -6.14
N GLN A 133 -11.57 -17.56 -6.19
CA GLN A 133 -11.61 -18.85 -5.48
C GLN A 133 -11.61 -18.65 -3.96
N HIS A 134 -10.77 -17.74 -3.47
CA HIS A 134 -10.67 -17.43 -2.05
C HIS A 134 -11.97 -16.84 -1.50
N LEU A 135 -12.60 -15.90 -2.21
CA LEU A 135 -13.90 -15.36 -1.81
C LEU A 135 -14.97 -16.45 -1.84
N THR A 136 -15.07 -17.23 -2.93
CA THR A 136 -16.05 -18.33 -3.04
C THR A 136 -15.94 -19.29 -1.85
N ARG A 137 -14.72 -19.71 -1.51
CA ARG A 137 -14.46 -20.59 -0.36
C ARG A 137 -14.83 -19.92 0.97
N THR A 138 -14.49 -18.65 1.13
CA THR A 138 -14.80 -17.88 2.34
C THR A 138 -16.32 -17.76 2.55
N LEU A 139 -17.09 -17.47 1.50
CA LEU A 139 -18.55 -17.42 1.56
C LEU A 139 -19.16 -18.79 1.88
N ALA A 140 -18.61 -19.85 1.30
CA ALA A 140 -19.12 -21.20 1.50
C ALA A 140 -18.83 -21.76 2.90
N GLN A 141 -17.63 -21.52 3.42
CA GLN A 141 -17.11 -22.23 4.60
C GLN A 141 -17.01 -21.37 5.85
N ASN A 142 -16.75 -20.06 5.74
CA ASN A 142 -16.36 -19.24 6.89
C ASN A 142 -17.44 -18.21 7.28
N TYR A 143 -18.41 -17.93 6.42
CA TYR A 143 -19.46 -16.99 6.73
C TYR A 143 -20.34 -17.50 7.89
N ARG A 144 -20.54 -16.66 8.92
CA ARG A 144 -21.33 -16.92 10.14
C ARG A 144 -20.86 -18.12 10.96
N GLN A 145 -19.63 -18.57 10.77
CA GLN A 145 -19.06 -19.65 11.56
C GLN A 145 -18.58 -19.18 12.94
N PRO A 146 -18.58 -20.07 13.96
CA PRO A 146 -17.92 -19.81 15.22
C PRO A 146 -16.48 -19.41 14.97
N GLY A 147 -16.06 -18.27 15.50
CA GLY A 147 -14.72 -17.79 15.24
C GLY A 147 -14.55 -17.01 13.93
N ALA A 148 -15.61 -16.58 13.24
CA ALA A 148 -15.47 -15.89 11.94
C ALA A 148 -16.32 -14.61 11.82
N ALA A 149 -16.65 -13.97 12.95
CA ALA A 149 -17.52 -12.79 12.99
C ALA A 149 -17.06 -11.64 12.07
N GLU A 150 -15.76 -11.46 11.90
CA GLU A 150 -15.21 -10.36 11.11
C GLU A 150 -15.01 -10.69 9.65
N ILE A 151 -14.89 -11.98 9.33
CA ILE A 151 -15.10 -12.44 7.96
C ILE A 151 -16.55 -12.12 7.56
N THR A 152 -17.52 -12.42 8.41
CA THR A 152 -18.92 -12.04 8.17
C THR A 152 -19.10 -10.54 8.02
N ALA A 153 -18.58 -9.73 8.93
CA ALA A 153 -18.70 -8.28 8.83
C ALA A 153 -18.03 -7.71 7.57
N SER A 154 -16.92 -8.30 7.12
CA SER A 154 -16.22 -7.89 5.90
C SER A 154 -16.97 -8.30 4.64
N VAL A 155 -17.55 -9.51 4.62
CA VAL A 155 -18.42 -9.96 3.54
C VAL A 155 -19.69 -9.10 3.46
N ASP A 156 -20.29 -8.77 4.60
CA ASP A 156 -21.49 -7.94 4.66
C ASP A 156 -21.22 -6.54 4.11
N ARG A 157 -20.08 -5.92 4.49
CA ARG A 157 -19.62 -4.64 3.94
C ARG A 157 -19.34 -4.73 2.46
N LEU A 158 -18.58 -5.73 2.02
CA LEU A 158 -18.28 -5.95 0.59
C LEU A 158 -19.56 -5.96 -0.24
N GLN A 159 -20.58 -6.69 0.21
CA GLN A 159 -21.86 -6.79 -0.50
C GLN A 159 -22.63 -5.48 -0.56
N GLN A 160 -22.64 -4.70 0.52
CA GLN A 160 -23.33 -3.42 0.59
C GLN A 160 -22.57 -2.31 -0.17
N ASP A 161 -21.26 -2.20 0.03
CA ASP A 161 -20.42 -1.18 -0.58
C ASP A 161 -20.35 -1.36 -2.10
N PHE A 162 -20.16 -2.60 -2.57
CA PHE A 162 -20.09 -2.91 -4.00
C PHE A 162 -21.44 -3.28 -4.62
N ARG A 163 -22.52 -3.26 -3.82
CA ARG A 163 -23.89 -3.57 -4.25
C ARG A 163 -23.97 -4.86 -5.05
N CYS A 164 -23.46 -5.94 -4.46
CA CYS A 164 -23.29 -7.25 -5.08
C CYS A 164 -23.74 -8.37 -4.13
N CYS A 165 -23.84 -9.60 -4.62
CA CYS A 165 -24.19 -10.75 -3.79
C CYS A 165 -23.52 -12.03 -4.29
N GLY A 166 -22.85 -12.73 -3.37
CA GLY A 166 -22.04 -13.91 -3.69
C GLY A 166 -20.70 -13.54 -4.32
N SER A 167 -19.91 -14.54 -4.71
CA SER A 167 -18.60 -14.33 -5.33
C SER A 167 -18.78 -14.01 -6.82
N ASN A 168 -19.36 -14.96 -7.56
CA ASN A 168 -19.71 -14.88 -8.98
C ASN A 168 -21.21 -14.64 -9.17
N SER A 169 -22.02 -15.13 -8.23
CA SER A 169 -23.47 -14.98 -8.29
C SER A 169 -24.11 -15.18 -6.93
N SER A 170 -25.35 -14.71 -6.78
CA SER A 170 -26.15 -14.99 -5.58
C SER A 170 -26.38 -16.49 -5.33
N ALA A 171 -26.19 -17.35 -6.34
CA ALA A 171 -26.34 -18.80 -6.20
C ALA A 171 -25.20 -19.44 -5.41
N ASP A 172 -24.04 -18.77 -5.27
CA ASP A 172 -22.90 -19.28 -4.50
C ASP A 172 -23.25 -19.55 -3.03
N TRP A 173 -24.28 -18.88 -2.53
CA TRP A 173 -24.82 -19.06 -1.19
C TRP A 173 -25.56 -20.39 -0.99
N GLN A 174 -26.08 -21.01 -2.05
CA GLN A 174 -26.92 -22.21 -1.96
C GLN A 174 -26.20 -23.40 -1.31
N HIS A 175 -24.88 -23.48 -1.48
CA HIS A 175 -24.03 -24.53 -0.92
C HIS A 175 -23.22 -24.07 0.28
N SER A 176 -23.48 -22.87 0.80
CA SER A 176 -22.78 -22.36 1.97
C SER A 176 -23.25 -23.07 3.25
N THR A 177 -22.30 -23.35 4.12
CA THR A 177 -22.53 -23.87 5.47
C THR A 177 -23.58 -23.04 6.22
N TYR A 178 -23.53 -21.71 6.10
CA TYR A 178 -24.51 -20.80 6.69
C TYR A 178 -25.93 -21.04 6.18
N ILE A 179 -26.17 -21.10 4.87
CA ILE A 179 -27.55 -21.26 4.35
C ILE A 179 -28.13 -22.64 4.67
N LEU A 180 -27.27 -23.66 4.76
CA LEU A 180 -27.66 -25.02 5.15
C LEU A 180 -27.90 -25.16 6.67
N SER A 181 -27.46 -24.18 7.46
CA SER A 181 -27.59 -24.19 8.92
C SER A 181 -28.96 -23.68 9.39
N PRO A 182 -29.46 -24.11 10.56
CA PRO A 182 -30.70 -23.59 11.14
C PRO A 182 -30.70 -22.06 11.32
N GLU A 183 -29.53 -21.46 11.53
CA GLU A 183 -29.30 -20.02 11.71
C GLU A 183 -29.70 -19.20 10.48
N ALA A 184 -29.78 -19.82 9.30
CA ALA A 184 -30.29 -19.17 8.10
C ALA A 184 -31.76 -18.76 8.23
N GLU A 185 -32.55 -19.43 9.08
CA GLU A 185 -33.98 -19.17 9.24
C GLU A 185 -34.74 -19.13 7.90
N GLY A 186 -34.40 -20.02 6.95
CA GLY A 186 -35.00 -20.09 5.62
C GLY A 186 -34.54 -19.00 4.64
N ARG A 187 -33.50 -18.22 4.98
CA ARG A 187 -32.84 -17.31 4.03
C ARG A 187 -32.15 -18.11 2.92
N ARG A 188 -32.16 -17.56 1.69
CA ARG A 188 -31.44 -18.11 0.52
C ARG A 188 -30.12 -17.41 0.25
N VAL A 189 -29.98 -16.19 0.76
CA VAL A 189 -28.77 -15.38 0.80
C VAL A 189 -28.74 -14.61 2.12
N PRO A 190 -27.59 -14.11 2.59
CA PRO A 190 -27.54 -13.23 3.76
C PRO A 190 -28.32 -11.94 3.55
N ASP A 191 -28.72 -11.29 4.64
CA ASP A 191 -29.49 -10.04 4.58
C ASP A 191 -28.65 -8.86 4.04
N SER A 192 -27.32 -8.95 4.11
CA SER A 192 -26.38 -8.04 3.45
C SER A 192 -26.40 -8.10 1.93
N CYS A 193 -27.05 -9.10 1.31
CA CYS A 193 -27.30 -9.10 -0.13
C CYS A 193 -28.51 -8.25 -0.55
N CYS A 194 -29.32 -7.79 0.40
CA CYS A 194 -30.55 -7.06 0.13
C CYS A 194 -30.25 -5.58 -0.17
N LYS A 195 -31.05 -4.99 -1.07
CA LYS A 195 -31.00 -3.55 -1.36
C LYS A 195 -31.45 -2.69 -0.18
N THR A 196 -32.36 -3.24 0.61
CA THR A 196 -32.79 -2.67 1.88
C THR A 196 -32.56 -3.73 2.94
N VAL A 197 -31.58 -3.49 3.81
CA VAL A 197 -31.19 -4.44 4.85
C VAL A 197 -32.24 -4.42 5.95
N VAL A 198 -33.09 -5.45 5.96
CA VAL A 198 -34.06 -5.72 7.02
C VAL A 198 -33.97 -7.18 7.42
N ALA A 199 -34.35 -7.49 8.65
CA ALA A 199 -34.27 -8.86 9.16
C ALA A 199 -35.01 -9.83 8.22
N ARG A 200 -34.33 -10.91 7.81
CA ARG A 200 -34.87 -12.00 6.97
C ARG A 200 -35.25 -11.59 5.54
N CYS A 201 -34.79 -10.45 5.03
CA CYS A 201 -35.00 -10.06 3.63
C CYS A 201 -34.42 -11.10 2.65
N GLY A 202 -33.35 -11.81 3.04
CA GLY A 202 -32.66 -12.82 2.25
C GLY A 202 -33.48 -14.08 1.92
N ARG A 203 -34.70 -14.23 2.47
CA ARG A 203 -35.64 -15.31 2.10
C ARG A 203 -36.10 -15.22 0.64
N ARG A 204 -36.20 -13.99 0.10
CA ARG A 204 -36.65 -13.72 -1.28
C ARG A 204 -35.47 -13.28 -2.15
N ALA A 205 -34.84 -14.24 -2.85
CA ALA A 205 -33.75 -14.00 -3.78
C ALA A 205 -34.22 -13.49 -5.18
N HIS A 206 -35.05 -12.44 -5.18
CA HIS A 206 -35.59 -11.82 -6.40
C HIS A 206 -34.74 -10.60 -6.83
N PRO A 207 -34.51 -10.34 -8.14
CA PRO A 207 -33.72 -9.20 -8.61
C PRO A 207 -34.17 -7.81 -8.11
N SER A 208 -35.45 -7.66 -7.74
CA SER A 208 -35.95 -6.41 -7.15
C SER A 208 -35.51 -6.21 -5.69
N ASN A 209 -35.25 -7.29 -4.95
CA ASN A 209 -34.98 -7.29 -3.51
C ASN A 209 -33.48 -7.40 -3.18
N ILE A 210 -32.73 -8.19 -3.96
CA ILE A 210 -31.30 -8.43 -3.74
C ILE A 210 -30.46 -7.86 -4.87
N TYR A 211 -29.18 -7.62 -4.60
CA TYR A 211 -28.20 -7.27 -5.62
C TYR A 211 -27.91 -8.50 -6.49
N LYS A 212 -28.49 -8.54 -7.70
CA LYS A 212 -28.13 -9.51 -8.74
C LYS A 212 -27.32 -8.80 -9.82
N VAL A 213 -26.01 -8.93 -9.71
CA VAL A 213 -25.03 -8.38 -10.64
C VAL A 213 -24.39 -9.56 -11.37
N GLU A 214 -24.25 -9.44 -12.68
CA GLU A 214 -23.52 -10.42 -13.50
C GLU A 214 -22.05 -10.44 -13.07
N GLY A 215 -21.51 -11.64 -12.81
CA GLY A 215 -20.15 -11.81 -12.28
C GLY A 215 -19.99 -11.55 -10.78
N GLY A 216 -21.06 -11.19 -10.07
CA GLY A 216 -21.08 -11.13 -8.60
C GLY A 216 -20.20 -10.04 -8.00
N CYS A 217 -19.72 -10.26 -6.77
CA CYS A 217 -18.84 -9.30 -6.11
C CYS A 217 -17.42 -9.25 -6.70
N ILE A 218 -16.95 -10.34 -7.31
CA ILE A 218 -15.61 -10.40 -7.88
C ILE A 218 -15.46 -9.45 -9.04
N THR A 219 -16.40 -9.46 -9.99
CA THR A 219 -16.36 -8.53 -11.12
C THR A 219 -16.45 -7.07 -10.66
N LYS A 220 -17.18 -6.78 -9.58
CA LYS A 220 -17.22 -5.44 -8.99
C LYS A 220 -15.90 -5.03 -8.36
N LEU A 221 -15.24 -5.96 -7.69
CA LEU A 221 -13.93 -5.72 -7.09
C LEU A 221 -12.83 -5.58 -8.15
N GLU A 222 -12.87 -6.38 -9.21
CA GLU A 222 -11.99 -6.26 -10.38
C GLU A 222 -12.19 -4.91 -11.09
N GLN A 223 -13.45 -4.49 -11.30
CA GLN A 223 -13.76 -3.16 -11.85
C GLN A 223 -13.23 -2.04 -10.96
N PHE A 224 -13.47 -2.13 -9.66
CA PHE A 224 -12.96 -1.15 -8.71
C PHE A 224 -11.43 -1.09 -8.73
N LEU A 225 -10.76 -2.24 -8.72
CA LEU A 225 -9.31 -2.29 -8.81
C LEU A 225 -8.84 -1.67 -10.12
N ALA A 226 -9.43 -2.05 -11.26
CA ALA A 226 -9.10 -1.52 -12.58
C ALA A 226 -9.29 0.01 -12.68
N ASP A 227 -10.39 0.55 -12.13
CA ASP A 227 -10.66 1.99 -12.11
C ASP A 227 -9.63 2.74 -11.25
N HIS A 228 -9.14 2.11 -10.18
CA HIS A 228 -8.13 2.69 -9.29
C HIS A 228 -6.69 2.28 -9.64
N LEU A 229 -6.47 1.41 -10.64
CA LEU A 229 -5.13 1.02 -11.09
C LEU A 229 -4.35 2.24 -11.57
N LEU A 230 -5.02 3.22 -12.20
CA LEU A 230 -4.38 4.46 -12.62
C LEU A 230 -3.88 5.26 -11.41
N LEU A 231 -4.67 5.33 -10.33
CA LEU A 231 -4.27 6.01 -9.10
C LEU A 231 -3.10 5.27 -8.42
N MET A 232 -3.18 3.95 -8.27
CA MET A 232 -2.12 3.14 -7.68
C MET A 232 -0.82 3.23 -8.50
N GLY A 233 -0.94 3.18 -9.83
CA GLY A 233 0.18 3.36 -10.76
C GLY A 233 0.79 4.76 -10.67
N ALA A 234 -0.03 5.81 -10.58
CA ALA A 234 0.45 7.18 -10.42
C ALA A 234 1.20 7.36 -9.09
N VAL A 235 0.71 6.78 -7.99
CA VAL A 235 1.41 6.77 -6.70
C VAL A 235 2.75 6.06 -6.82
N GLY A 236 2.79 4.87 -7.45
CA GLY A 236 4.02 4.11 -7.66
C GLY A 236 5.07 4.86 -8.50
N ILE A 237 4.64 5.50 -9.60
CA ILE A 237 5.52 6.35 -10.42
C ILE A 237 6.03 7.55 -9.60
N GLY A 238 5.17 8.17 -8.80
CA GLY A 238 5.55 9.26 -7.90
C GLY A 238 6.64 8.85 -6.90
N VAL A 239 6.49 7.68 -6.27
CA VAL A 239 7.50 7.12 -5.36
C VAL A 239 8.82 6.88 -6.08
N ALA A 240 8.77 6.26 -7.28
CA ALA A 240 9.96 6.03 -8.11
C ALA A 240 10.68 7.34 -8.48
N CYS A 241 9.94 8.38 -8.87
CA CYS A 241 10.51 9.71 -9.15
C CYS A 241 11.18 10.31 -7.91
N LEU A 242 10.55 10.23 -6.75
CA LEU A 242 11.13 10.74 -5.50
C LEU A 242 12.42 9.98 -5.13
N GLN A 243 12.46 8.66 -5.31
CA GLN A 243 13.68 7.87 -5.09
C GLN A 243 14.81 8.28 -6.02
N ILE A 244 14.51 8.50 -7.31
CA ILE A 244 15.50 8.99 -8.28
C ILE A 244 16.02 10.37 -7.86
N CYS A 245 15.15 11.28 -7.41
CA CYS A 245 15.58 12.55 -6.86
C CYS A 245 16.53 12.36 -5.66
N GLY A 246 16.19 11.48 -4.71
CA GLY A 246 17.03 11.15 -3.56
C GLY A 246 18.40 10.58 -3.97
N MET A 247 18.43 9.71 -4.98
CA MET A 247 19.66 9.15 -5.55
C MET A 247 20.53 10.23 -6.20
N ILE A 248 19.94 11.14 -6.99
CA ILE A 248 20.66 12.25 -7.62
C ILE A 248 21.27 13.17 -6.56
N LEU A 249 20.50 13.54 -5.54
CA LEU A 249 20.97 14.40 -4.44
C LEU A 249 22.12 13.74 -3.66
N THR A 250 22.00 12.44 -3.39
CA THR A 250 23.04 11.66 -2.71
C THR A 250 24.31 11.59 -3.55
N CYS A 251 24.20 11.36 -4.86
CA CYS A 251 25.34 11.36 -5.78
C CYS A 251 26.02 12.74 -5.87
N CYS A 252 25.24 13.81 -5.97
CA CYS A 252 25.74 15.18 -5.97
C CYS A 252 26.53 15.47 -4.69
N LEU A 253 25.96 15.13 -3.53
CA LEU A 253 26.63 15.32 -2.25
C LEU A 253 27.89 14.45 -2.11
N HIS A 254 27.83 13.19 -2.52
CA HIS A 254 28.98 12.27 -2.51
C HIS A 254 30.15 12.82 -3.35
N ARG A 255 29.87 13.30 -4.57
CA ARG A 255 30.89 13.90 -5.44
C ARG A 255 31.50 15.17 -4.82
N ARG A 256 30.70 15.97 -4.12
CA ARG A 256 31.17 17.19 -3.46
C ARG A 256 32.04 16.88 -2.25
N VAL A 257 31.64 15.96 -1.39
CA VAL A 257 32.47 15.44 -0.29
C VAL A 257 33.77 14.84 -0.83
N GLN A 258 33.72 14.22 -2.02
CA GLN A 258 34.93 13.72 -2.66
C GLN A 258 35.92 14.81 -3.06
N LEU A 259 35.42 15.93 -3.59
CA LEU A 259 36.24 17.06 -4.03
C LEU A 259 36.85 17.85 -2.86
N HIS A 260 36.19 17.93 -1.70
CA HIS A 260 36.76 18.64 -0.53
C HIS A 260 37.94 17.92 0.14
N LEU A 261 38.12 16.62 -0.13
CA LEU A 261 39.18 15.80 0.47
C LEU A 261 40.43 15.66 -0.43
N TYR A 262 40.39 16.16 -1.67
CA TYR A 262 41.47 16.10 -2.67
C TYR A 262 41.89 17.52 -3.07
#